data_AF-A0A183B0R5-F1
#
_entry.id   AF-A0A183B0R5-F1
#
_cell.length_a   1.000
_cell.length_b   1.000
_cell.length_c   1.000
_cell.angle_alpha   90.00
_cell.angle_beta   90.00
_cell.angle_gamma   90.00
#
_symmetry.space_group_name_H-M   'P 1'
#
loop_
_entity.id
_entity.type
_entity.pdbx_description
1 polymer ?
#
loop_
_entity_poly.entity_id
_entity_poly.type
_entity_poly.pdbx_seq_one_letter_code
_entity_poly.pdbx_strand_id
1 'polypeptide(L)'
;MPNEKVDLILRGFKLNWMNLRDAESGKILWQSTDDFSVPGKEHQAMVPKKILRCKAVSREINFSSSEALQKFWLEQKVFFKDQPVEDNTFICPSSTSAPLSVPNVYS
;
A
#
# COMPACT_ATOMS: atom_id res chain seq x y z
N MET A 1 -2.72 -16.05 -23.84
CA MET A 1 -2.51 -16.71 -22.53
C MET A 1 -2.37 -15.63 -21.49
N PRO A 2 -2.98 -15.75 -20.29
CA PRO A 2 -2.58 -14.90 -19.17
C PRO A 2 -1.06 -15.01 -19.02
N ASN A 3 -0.41 -13.87 -18.82
CA ASN A 3 1.04 -13.76 -18.92
C ASN A 3 1.69 -14.57 -17.78
N GLU A 4 2.34 -15.71 -18.07
CA GLU A 4 2.95 -16.60 -17.07
C GLU A 4 3.85 -15.84 -16.08
N LYS A 5 4.50 -14.76 -16.54
CA LYS A 5 5.29 -13.86 -15.70
C LYS A 5 4.48 -13.15 -14.62
N VAL A 6 3.24 -12.75 -14.92
CA VAL A 6 2.33 -12.13 -13.96
C VAL A 6 1.96 -13.13 -12.86
N ASP A 7 1.68 -14.38 -13.24
CA ASP A 7 1.35 -15.43 -12.27
C ASP A 7 2.53 -15.74 -11.34
N LEU A 8 3.76 -15.75 -11.87
CA LEU A 8 4.98 -15.92 -11.07
C LEU A 8 5.18 -14.75 -10.10
N ILE A 9 5.02 -13.51 -10.57
CA ILE A 9 5.10 -12.33 -9.69
C ILE A 9 4.05 -12.41 -8.59
N LEU A 10 2.78 -12.69 -8.93
CA LEU A 10 1.70 -12.77 -7.94
C LEU A 10 1.94 -13.87 -6.90
N ARG A 11 2.50 -15.02 -7.29
CA ARG A 11 2.83 -16.11 -6.38
C ARG A 11 4.03 -15.79 -5.48
N GLY A 12 4.98 -15.02 -5.98
CA GLY A 12 6.21 -14.65 -5.28
C GLY A 12 6.13 -13.34 -4.51
N PHE A 13 5.09 -12.53 -4.72
CA PHE A 13 4.90 -11.24 -4.07
C PHE A 13 4.14 -11.40 -2.76
N LYS A 14 4.62 -10.73 -1.70
CA LYS A 14 3.97 -10.72 -0.40
C LYS A 14 4.13 -9.36 0.26
N LEU A 15 3.03 -8.77 0.73
CA LEU A 15 3.08 -7.66 1.66
C LEU A 15 3.32 -8.20 3.07
N ASN A 16 4.45 -7.85 3.68
CA ASN A 16 4.87 -8.35 4.99
C ASN A 16 4.24 -7.55 6.13
N TRP A 17 4.21 -6.23 5.98
CA TRP A 17 3.56 -5.33 6.91
C TRP A 17 3.27 -3.98 6.27
N MET A 18 2.33 -3.25 6.86
CA MET A 18 2.01 -1.88 6.52
C MET A 18 1.77 -1.07 7.79
N ASN A 19 2.19 0.19 7.80
CA ASN A 19 1.81 1.15 8.83
C ASN A 19 1.31 2.46 8.23
N LEU A 20 0.51 3.18 9.02
CA LEU A 20 0.02 4.52 8.76
C LEU A 20 0.44 5.41 9.91
N ARG A 21 1.06 6.54 9.60
CA ARG A 21 1.57 7.54 10.53
C ARG A 21 0.97 8.89 10.22
N ASP A 22 0.74 9.68 11.25
CA ASP A 22 0.57 11.11 11.06
C ASP A 22 1.88 11.68 10.47
N ALA A 23 1.80 12.32 9.30
CA ALA A 23 2.98 12.79 8.59
C ALA A 23 3.68 13.96 9.30
N GLU A 24 2.97 14.71 10.14
CA GLU A 24 3.53 15.86 10.86
C GLU A 24 4.25 15.40 12.14
N SER A 25 3.63 14.51 12.93
CA SER A 25 4.18 14.05 14.20
C SER A 25 5.00 12.76 14.11
N GLY A 26 4.91 12.01 13.01
CA GLY A 26 5.51 10.68 12.84
C GLY A 26 4.84 9.57 13.66
N LYS A 27 3.78 9.90 14.43
CA LYS A 27 3.08 8.98 15.33
C LYS A 27 2.37 7.88 14.54
N ILE A 28 2.59 6.63 14.91
CA ILE A 28 1.85 5.49 14.35
C ILE A 28 0.37 5.61 14.74
N LEU A 29 -0.49 5.62 13.72
CA LEU A 29 -1.94 5.63 13.85
C LEU A 29 -2.51 4.23 13.70
N TRP A 30 -1.92 3.41 12.83
CA TRP A 30 -2.34 2.05 12.56
C TRP A 30 -1.17 1.23 11.99
N GLN A 31 -1.16 -0.07 12.25
CA GLN A 31 -0.23 -1.02 11.65
C GLN A 31 -0.89 -2.40 11.54
N SER A 32 -0.49 -3.18 10.54
CA SER A 32 -0.87 -4.58 10.40
C SER A 32 0.24 -5.37 9.69
N THR A 33 0.23 -6.69 9.91
CA THR A 33 1.05 -7.69 9.22
C THR A 33 0.24 -8.53 8.23
N ASP A 34 -1.02 -8.16 7.98
CA ASP A 34 -1.85 -8.82 6.98
C ASP A 34 -1.33 -8.56 5.57
N ASP A 35 -1.43 -9.57 4.72
CA ASP A 35 -1.07 -9.45 3.32
C ASP A 35 -2.23 -8.88 2.49
N PHE A 36 -2.25 -7.56 2.36
CA PHE A 36 -3.23 -6.83 1.54
C PHE A 36 -3.00 -6.94 0.03
N SER A 37 -1.97 -7.66 -0.42
CA SER A 37 -1.69 -7.82 -1.86
C SER A 37 -2.48 -8.96 -2.51
N VAL A 38 -3.11 -9.84 -1.72
CA VAL A 38 -3.85 -11.01 -2.22
C VAL A 38 -5.13 -10.56 -2.96
N PRO A 39 -5.25 -10.84 -4.27
CA PRO A 39 -6.42 -10.45 -5.07
C PRO A 39 -7.63 -11.37 -4.80
N GLY A 40 -8.83 -10.92 -5.20
CA GLY A 40 -10.07 -11.69 -5.08
C GLY A 40 -10.60 -11.83 -3.65
N LYS A 41 -9.91 -11.25 -2.66
CA LYS A 41 -10.33 -11.15 -1.27
C LYS A 41 -10.59 -9.69 -0.92
N GLU A 42 -11.74 -9.42 -0.33
CA GLU A 42 -11.98 -8.14 0.34
C GLU A 42 -11.29 -8.17 1.71
N HIS A 43 -10.39 -7.22 1.94
CA HIS A 43 -9.66 -7.09 3.19
C HIS A 43 -10.26 -5.97 4.04
N GLN A 44 -10.27 -6.16 5.36
CA GLN A 44 -10.81 -5.18 6.31
C GLN A 44 -9.69 -4.63 7.19
N ALA A 45 -9.69 -3.31 7.42
CA ALA A 45 -8.74 -2.65 8.31
C ALA A 45 -9.49 -1.70 9.26
N MET A 46 -9.30 -1.90 10.57
CA MET A 46 -9.90 -1.05 11.61
C MET A 46 -8.97 0.11 11.94
N VAL A 47 -9.10 1.21 11.21
CA VAL A 47 -8.27 2.42 11.40
C VAL A 47 -8.91 3.39 12.41
N PRO A 48 -8.15 4.05 13.29
CA PRO A 48 -8.71 5.02 14.24
C PRO A 48 -9.28 6.26 13.55
N LYS A 49 -10.49 6.69 13.94
CA LYS A 49 -11.17 7.88 13.39
C LYS A 49 -10.32 9.15 13.38
N LYS A 50 -9.36 9.29 14.30
CA LYS A 50 -8.42 10.43 14.38
C LYS A 50 -7.58 10.60 13.11
N ILE A 51 -7.41 9.56 12.28
CA ILE A 51 -6.69 9.63 11.01
C ILE A 51 -7.30 10.65 10.05
N LEU A 52 -8.64 10.83 10.09
CA LEU A 52 -9.36 11.80 9.29
C LEU A 52 -9.10 13.26 9.69
N ARG A 53 -8.39 13.48 10.79
CA ARG A 53 -7.98 14.82 11.26
C ARG A 53 -6.54 15.15 10.91
N CYS A 54 -5.77 14.18 10.43
CA CYS A 54 -4.40 14.41 10.00
C CYS A 54 -4.40 15.22 8.72
N LYS A 55 -3.57 16.26 8.66
CA LYS A 55 -3.36 17.02 7.42
C LYS A 55 -2.77 16.14 6.31
N ALA A 56 -1.86 15.23 6.67
CA ALA A 56 -1.29 14.23 5.77
C ALA A 56 -1.02 12.95 6.57
N VAL A 57 -1.09 11.78 5.91
CA VAL A 57 -0.74 10.50 6.53
C VAL A 57 0.38 9.88 5.73
N SER A 58 1.50 9.60 6.38
CA SER A 58 2.53 8.77 5.77
C SER A 58 2.13 7.30 5.88
N ARG A 59 2.21 6.56 4.79
CA ARG A 59 2.08 5.11 4.78
C ARG A 59 3.46 4.52 4.63
N GLU A 60 3.74 3.40 5.29
CA GLU A 60 4.93 2.62 5.02
C GLU A 60 4.51 1.19 4.72
N ILE A 61 5.08 0.61 3.67
CA ILE A 61 4.84 -0.77 3.27
C ILE A 61 6.17 -1.51 3.22
N ASN A 62 6.16 -2.76 3.66
CA ASN A 62 7.25 -3.67 3.44
C ASN A 62 6.71 -4.89 2.70
N PHE A 63 7.40 -5.27 1.64
CA PHE A 63 7.03 -6.41 0.83
C PHE A 63 8.29 -7.19 0.45
N SER A 64 8.07 -8.42 0.00
CA SER A 64 9.06 -9.27 -0.64
C SER A 64 8.55 -9.72 -1.99
N SER A 65 9.47 -10.01 -2.91
CA SER A 65 9.17 -10.57 -4.22
C SER A 65 10.23 -11.61 -4.56
N SER A 66 9.82 -12.81 -4.96
CA SER A 66 10.73 -13.81 -5.54
C SER A 66 11.24 -13.38 -6.92
N GLU A 67 10.40 -12.66 -7.67
CA GLU A 67 10.72 -12.17 -9.01
C GLU A 67 11.31 -10.76 -8.97
N ALA A 68 12.22 -10.46 -9.89
CA ALA A 68 12.75 -9.12 -10.06
C ALA A 68 11.69 -8.19 -10.67
N LEU A 69 11.37 -7.10 -9.97
CA LEU A 69 10.42 -6.09 -10.42
C LEU A 69 11.15 -4.90 -11.06
N GLN A 70 10.77 -4.56 -12.29
CA GLN A 70 11.26 -3.37 -12.98
C GLN A 70 10.15 -2.31 -13.03
N LYS A 71 10.49 -1.05 -12.68
CA LYS A 71 9.54 0.07 -12.66
C LYS A 71 8.27 -0.29 -11.87
N PHE A 72 8.44 -0.82 -10.65
CA PHE A 72 7.29 -1.14 -9.81
C PHE A 72 6.58 0.15 -9.37
N TRP A 73 5.25 0.17 -9.44
CA TRP A 73 4.42 1.29 -9.00
C TRP A 73 3.06 0.74 -8.57
N LEU A 74 2.35 1.54 -7.76
CA LEU A 74 1.02 1.22 -7.24
C LEU A 74 0.05 2.33 -7.64
N GLU A 75 -1.05 1.96 -8.28
CA GLU A 75 -2.24 2.80 -8.41
C GLU A 75 -3.15 2.54 -7.21
N GLN A 76 -3.66 3.59 -6.57
CA GLN A 76 -4.64 3.45 -5.52
C GLN A 76 -5.81 4.40 -5.73
N LYS A 77 -7.01 3.83 -5.72
CA LYS A 77 -8.28 4.56 -5.77
C LYS A 77 -9.01 4.40 -4.44
N VAL A 78 -9.49 5.51 -3.90
CA VAL A 78 -10.28 5.53 -2.67
C VAL A 78 -11.73 5.82 -3.04
N PHE A 79 -12.62 4.93 -2.62
CA PHE A 79 -14.05 5.04 -2.89
C PHE A 79 -14.82 5.30 -1.60
N PHE A 80 -15.82 6.18 -1.68
CA PHE A 80 -16.85 6.33 -0.66
C PHE A 80 -18.21 6.12 -1.32
N LYS A 81 -18.93 5.06 -0.93
CA LYS A 81 -20.22 4.67 -1.55
C LYS A 81 -20.11 4.57 -3.08
N ASP A 82 -19.12 3.84 -3.55
CA ASP A 82 -18.81 3.61 -4.97
C ASP A 82 -18.45 4.86 -5.79
N GLN A 83 -18.34 6.03 -5.15
CA GLN A 83 -17.85 7.25 -5.78
C GLN A 83 -16.35 7.41 -5.50
N PRO A 84 -15.51 7.61 -6.52
CA PRO A 84 -14.10 7.88 -6.31
C PRO A 84 -13.95 9.24 -5.62
N VAL A 85 -13.25 9.25 -4.49
CA VAL A 85 -12.93 10.47 -3.72
C VAL A 85 -11.47 10.85 -3.93
N GLU A 86 -10.60 9.87 -4.17
CA GLU A 86 -9.18 10.09 -4.46
C GLU A 86 -8.64 9.08 -5.47
N ASP A 87 -7.70 9.53 -6.29
CA ASP A 87 -6.90 8.73 -7.21
C ASP A 87 -5.43 9.14 -7.04
N ASN A 88 -4.57 8.19 -6.65
CA ASN A 88 -3.17 8.47 -6.41
C ASN A 88 -2.28 7.37 -6.97
N THR A 89 -1.14 7.79 -7.54
CA THR A 89 -0.13 6.89 -8.12
C THR A 89 1.17 7.01 -7.34
N PHE A 90 1.71 5.87 -6.90
CA PHE A 90 2.94 5.78 -6.14
C PHE A 90 4.00 5.04 -6.94
N ILE A 91 5.14 5.66 -7.21
CA ILE A 91 6.26 5.01 -7.88
C ILE A 91 7.17 4.39 -6.81
N CYS A 92 7.40 3.08 -6.90
CA CYS A 92 8.36 2.40 -6.05
C CYS A 92 9.74 2.42 -6.73
N PRO A 93 10.74 3.15 -6.19
CA PRO A 93 12.11 2.99 -6.65
C PRO A 93 12.51 1.53 -6.40
N SER A 94 12.93 0.86 -7.47
CA SER A 94 13.22 -0.58 -7.48
C SER A 94 14.10 -1.00 -6.29
N SER A 95 13.56 -1.80 -5.38
CA SER A 95 14.39 -2.68 -4.55
C SER A 95 13.59 -3.88 -4.06
N THR A 96 14.22 -5.04 -4.17
CA THR A 96 13.67 -6.38 -3.95
C THR A 96 13.38 -6.68 -2.47
N SER A 97 13.69 -5.77 -1.55
CA SER A 97 13.57 -6.00 -0.10
C SER A 97 13.84 -4.75 0.77
N ALA A 98 13.15 -3.64 0.57
CA ALA A 98 13.25 -2.48 1.48
C ALA A 98 11.87 -2.00 1.96
N PRO A 99 11.73 -1.55 3.22
CA PRO A 99 10.54 -0.80 3.63
C PRO A 99 10.46 0.49 2.80
N LEU A 100 9.33 0.69 2.13
CA LEU A 100 9.01 1.91 1.40
C LEU A 100 8.14 2.80 2.27
N SER A 101 8.53 4.06 2.43
CA SER A 101 7.69 5.13 2.96
C SER A 101 7.02 5.88 1.80
N VAL A 102 5.69 5.81 1.74
CA VAL A 102 4.80 6.48 0.79
C VAL A 102 3.98 7.55 1.51
N PRO A 103 4.27 8.86 1.33
CA PRO A 103 3.45 9.91 1.90
C PRO A 103 2.10 10.02 1.16
N ASN A 104 0.97 9.88 1.86
CA ASN A 104 -0.33 10.36 1.35
C ASN A 104 -0.45 11.85 1.70
N VAL A 105 -0.46 12.69 0.66
CA VAL A 105 -0.81 14.10 0.79
C VAL A 105 -2.33 14.19 0.68
N TYR A 106 -3.02 14.47 1.80
CA TYR A 106 -4.40 14.95 1.74
C TYR A 106 -4.33 16.47 1.58
N SER A 107 -4.85 16.99 0.48
CA SER A 107 -4.98 18.43 0.23
C SER A 107 -6.39 18.89 0.54
#